data_AF-A0A970A1Z2-F1
#
_entry.id   AF-A0A970A1Z2-F1
#
_cell.length_a   1.000
_cell.length_b   1.000
_cell.length_c   1.000
_cell.angle_alpha   90.00
_cell.angle_beta   90.00
_cell.angle_gamma   90.00
#
_symmetry.space_group_name_H-M   'P 1'
#
loop_
_entity.id
_entity.type
_entity.pdbx_description
1 polymer ?
#
loop_
_entity_poly.entity_id
_entity_poly.type
_entity_poly.pdbx_seq_one_letter_code
_entity_poly.pdbx_strand_id
1 'polypeptide(L)'
;MGIKRIVAYTIFLSSLILHIAFIALVFTETQPYANIFADIFSSLKDILGYSTYRLSTALFFIIDLMTLYLAFWVITDSDEHAKLAEKNKDSQSELETLKNKEAETAQLLLKEKELTAEKEQKLSEAEDLLSQTKAQLEEKDSELEESKSASERLQSETSELKDKVQNLEAQAETAEQKTAEAEKAAKAAKKETDSLKSKLKKSEEETAEKEEKLKDLLKQLEEAKGEIASMNANQKGGTEAVPPAAYQILYLLQKEGRLIDLLKEDVSDLDDETLGGAVRTIQEDSRKLFEDRLILEPLLDEEEGTTVTIEKADPELFKLSGKVPAEGPYTGELIHKGWRLVKCKLPEMADGWKSNVVAQAEIEIE
;
A
#
# COMPACT_ATOMS: atom_id res chain seq x y z
N MET A 1 46.61 126.24 9.65
CA MET A 1 47.26 127.25 10.51
C MET A 1 46.21 127.80 11.46
N GLY A 2 46.25 127.40 12.73
CA GLY A 2 45.20 127.78 13.69
C GLY A 2 45.20 129.28 13.98
N ILE A 3 44.02 129.84 14.26
CA ILE A 3 43.81 131.25 14.65
C ILE A 3 44.81 131.69 15.73
N LYS A 4 45.14 130.79 16.67
CA LYS A 4 46.14 130.99 17.72
C LYS A 4 47.56 131.25 17.18
N ARG A 5 47.98 130.58 16.10
CA ARG A 5 49.28 130.82 15.44
C ARG A 5 49.32 132.17 14.76
N ILE A 6 48.25 132.53 14.04
CA ILE A 6 48.15 133.84 13.39
C ILE A 6 48.28 134.93 14.45
N VAL A 7 47.48 134.86 15.52
CA VAL A 7 47.53 135.83 16.63
C VAL A 7 48.92 135.90 17.29
N ALA A 8 49.57 134.77 17.54
CA ALA A 8 50.93 134.75 18.13
C ALA A 8 51.97 135.39 17.20
N TYR A 9 51.92 135.12 15.89
CA TYR A 9 52.80 135.75 14.90
C TYR A 9 52.55 137.25 14.79
N THR A 10 51.29 137.71 14.82
CA THR A 10 50.98 139.15 14.77
C THR A 10 51.52 139.87 15.99
N ILE A 11 51.37 139.28 17.18
CA ILE A 11 51.91 139.84 18.44
C ILE A 11 53.44 139.92 18.36
N PHE A 12 54.11 138.83 17.99
CA PHE A 12 55.57 138.79 17.82
C PHE A 12 56.08 139.86 16.85
N LEU A 13 55.46 139.95 15.67
CA LEU A 13 55.89 140.89 14.63
C LEU A 13 55.65 142.34 15.06
N SER A 14 54.51 142.63 15.72
CA SER A 14 54.20 143.96 16.23
C SER A 14 55.17 144.41 17.33
N SER A 15 55.55 143.51 18.23
CA SER A 15 56.48 143.81 19.32
C SER A 15 57.89 144.05 18.80
N LEU A 16 58.36 143.20 17.87
CA LEU A 16 59.66 143.34 17.22
C LEU A 16 59.81 144.67 16.47
N ILE A 17 58.75 145.10 15.76
CA ILE A 17 58.73 146.39 15.06
C ILE A 17 58.84 147.56 16.06
N LEU A 18 58.09 147.50 17.17
CA LEU A 18 58.16 148.51 18.23
C LEU A 18 59.57 148.60 18.81
N HIS A 19 60.23 147.45 18.98
CA HIS A 19 61.56 147.34 19.53
C HIS A 19 62.63 147.94 18.61
N ILE A 20 62.57 147.63 17.31
CA ILE A 20 63.46 148.21 16.29
C ILE A 20 63.27 149.72 16.24
N ALA A 21 62.03 150.20 16.29
CA ALA A 21 61.73 151.64 16.32
C ALA A 21 62.30 152.32 17.58
N PHE A 22 62.21 151.69 18.75
CA PHE A 22 62.76 152.21 20.00
C PHE A 22 64.30 152.28 19.98
N ILE A 23 64.97 151.24 19.48
CA ILE A 23 66.45 151.22 19.36
C ILE A 23 66.91 152.32 18.39
N ALA A 24 66.24 152.49 17.25
CA ALA A 24 66.55 153.55 16.30
C ALA A 24 66.43 154.95 16.93
N LEU A 25 65.42 155.17 17.78
CA LEU A 25 65.16 156.46 18.42
C LEU A 25 66.16 156.81 19.53
N VAL A 26 66.75 155.82 20.20
CA VAL A 26 67.72 156.02 21.29
C VAL A 26 69.16 156.26 20.78
N PHE A 27 69.52 155.80 19.58
CA PHE A 27 70.92 155.75 19.14
C PHE A 27 71.33 156.70 17.99
N THR A 28 70.42 157.47 17.38
CA THR A 28 70.79 158.38 16.27
C THR A 28 70.60 159.87 16.63
N GLU A 29 71.67 160.53 17.08
CA GLU A 29 71.83 161.98 16.94
C GLU A 29 72.05 162.29 15.45
N THR A 30 71.37 163.33 14.91
CA THR A 30 71.40 163.84 13.51
C THR A 30 70.36 163.29 12.51
N GLN A 31 69.09 163.77 12.58
CA GLN A 31 68.19 163.99 11.42
C GLN A 31 67.02 164.95 11.80
N PRO A 32 66.45 165.75 10.87
CA PRO A 32 65.64 166.94 11.17
C PRO A 32 64.16 166.70 11.59
N TYR A 33 63.72 165.47 11.84
CA TYR A 33 62.36 165.15 12.31
C TYR A 33 62.26 164.85 13.82
N ALA A 34 63.34 165.07 14.56
CA ALA A 34 63.45 164.77 16.00
C ALA A 34 62.71 165.75 16.94
N ASN A 35 62.13 166.84 16.43
CA ASN A 35 61.73 167.97 17.27
C ASN A 35 60.43 167.76 18.09
N ILE A 36 59.57 166.79 17.79
CA ILE A 36 58.33 166.57 18.59
C ILE A 36 58.55 165.57 19.74
N PHE A 37 59.42 164.59 19.56
CA PHE A 37 59.67 163.57 20.59
C PHE A 37 60.80 163.94 21.55
N ALA A 38 61.79 164.73 21.11
CA ALA A 38 62.86 165.22 21.97
C ALA A 38 62.33 166.06 23.15
N ASP A 39 61.31 166.90 22.94
CA ASP A 39 60.68 167.72 24.00
C ASP A 39 59.85 166.90 24.99
N ILE A 40 59.16 165.86 24.52
CA ILE A 40 58.39 164.95 25.40
C ILE A 40 59.34 164.10 26.24
N PHE A 41 60.44 163.62 25.66
CA PHE A 41 61.42 162.80 26.37
C PHE A 41 62.32 163.62 27.31
N SER A 42 62.66 164.85 26.96
CA SER A 42 63.26 165.83 27.88
C SER A 42 62.35 166.07 29.08
N SER A 43 61.07 166.36 28.83
CA SER A 43 60.09 166.61 29.89
C SER A 43 59.89 165.39 30.79
N LEU A 44 59.82 164.17 30.25
CA LEU A 44 59.71 162.95 31.05
C LEU A 44 60.98 162.66 31.87
N LYS A 45 62.15 162.89 31.29
CA LYS A 45 63.45 162.73 31.98
C LYS A 45 63.56 163.68 33.17
N ASP A 46 63.06 164.90 33.03
CA ASP A 46 63.07 165.93 34.08
C ASP A 46 61.98 165.70 35.15
N ILE A 47 60.85 165.06 34.81
CA ILE A 47 59.78 164.71 35.75
C ILE A 47 60.13 163.47 36.60
N LEU A 48 60.79 162.46 36.01
CA LEU A 48 60.98 161.15 36.65
C LEU A 48 62.38 160.98 37.28
N GLY A 49 63.36 161.80 36.91
CA GLY A 49 64.74 161.67 37.38
C GLY A 49 65.47 160.47 36.74
N TYR A 50 66.78 160.61 36.53
CA TYR A 50 67.60 159.70 35.71
C TYR A 50 67.55 158.20 36.11
N SER A 51 67.27 157.91 37.38
CA SER A 51 67.26 156.55 37.96
C SER A 51 66.01 155.75 37.58
N THR A 52 64.83 156.37 37.62
CA THR A 52 63.54 155.68 37.39
C THR A 52 63.32 155.37 35.90
N TYR A 53 63.85 156.22 35.02
CA TYR A 53 63.77 156.04 33.57
C TYR A 53 64.43 154.72 33.12
N ARG A 54 65.67 154.45 33.59
CA ARG A 54 66.40 153.20 33.27
C ARG A 54 65.69 151.94 33.75
N LEU A 55 65.02 152.00 34.90
CA LEU A 55 64.29 150.86 35.45
C LEU A 55 63.04 150.55 34.61
N SER A 56 62.35 151.58 34.12
CA SER A 56 61.17 151.40 33.27
C SER A 56 61.51 150.75 31.92
N THR A 57 62.63 151.15 31.30
CA THR A 57 63.08 150.57 30.03
C THR A 57 63.50 149.11 30.22
N ALA A 58 64.22 148.78 31.30
CA ALA A 58 64.60 147.39 31.58
C ALA A 58 63.38 146.49 31.80
N LEU A 59 62.35 146.98 32.49
CA LEU A 59 61.11 146.23 32.72
C LEU A 59 60.37 145.97 31.40
N PHE A 60 60.35 146.94 30.49
CA PHE A 60 59.73 146.79 29.17
C PHE A 60 60.40 145.69 28.34
N PHE A 61 61.73 145.63 28.36
CA PHE A 61 62.50 144.57 27.68
C PHE A 61 62.20 143.17 28.24
N ILE A 62 62.06 143.04 29.56
CA ILE A 62 61.76 141.74 30.19
C ILE A 62 60.36 141.28 29.79
N ILE A 63 59.38 142.18 29.82
CA ILE A 63 58.00 141.88 29.40
C ILE A 63 57.99 141.44 27.93
N ASP A 64 58.71 142.16 27.06
CA ASP A 64 58.78 141.84 25.64
C ASP A 64 59.41 140.46 25.37
N LEU A 65 60.56 140.17 25.99
CA LEU A 65 61.20 138.85 25.94
C LEU A 65 60.28 137.73 26.44
N MET A 66 59.51 137.99 27.51
CA MET A 66 58.50 137.03 27.98
C MET A 66 57.40 136.79 26.94
N THR A 67 56.92 137.83 26.25
CA THR A 67 55.91 137.67 25.21
C THR A 67 56.43 136.92 23.98
N LEU A 68 57.66 137.17 23.55
CA LEU A 68 58.32 136.41 22.50
C LEU A 68 58.47 134.93 22.88
N TYR A 69 58.89 134.65 24.12
CA TYR A 69 59.05 133.28 24.62
C TYR A 69 57.71 132.51 24.64
N LEU A 70 56.64 133.16 25.11
CA LEU A 70 55.30 132.56 25.12
C LEU A 70 54.77 132.31 23.71
N ALA A 71 55.00 133.24 22.78
CA ALA A 71 54.61 133.06 21.37
C ALA A 71 55.36 131.88 20.73
N PHE A 72 56.66 131.74 20.99
CA PHE A 72 57.46 130.61 20.50
C PHE A 72 56.98 129.28 21.08
N TRP A 73 56.75 129.21 22.40
CA TRP A 73 56.24 128.02 23.08
C TRP A 73 54.89 127.56 22.52
N VAL A 74 53.95 128.48 22.29
CA VAL A 74 52.64 128.18 21.67
C VAL A 74 52.78 127.65 20.24
N ILE A 75 53.73 128.16 19.47
CA ILE A 75 53.96 127.71 18.09
C ILE A 75 54.54 126.30 18.06
N THR A 76 55.50 125.97 18.93
CA THR A 76 56.14 124.65 19.00
C THR A 76 55.21 123.59 19.58
N ASP A 77 54.49 123.92 20.66
CA ASP A 77 53.52 123.04 21.32
C ASP A 77 52.37 122.66 20.37
N SER A 78 51.91 123.62 19.55
CA SER A 78 50.88 123.35 18.53
C SER A 78 51.33 122.38 17.43
N ASP A 79 52.61 122.33 17.06
CA ASP A 79 53.10 121.37 16.06
C ASP A 79 53.28 119.97 16.66
N GLU A 80 53.72 119.87 17.92
CA GLU A 80 53.75 118.59 18.62
C GLU A 80 52.35 118.00 18.78
N HIS A 81 51.36 118.82 19.17
CA HIS A 81 49.97 118.39 19.23
C HIS A 81 49.40 117.95 17.88
N ALA A 82 49.77 118.60 16.77
CA ALA A 82 49.33 118.19 15.43
C ALA A 82 49.90 116.82 15.04
N LYS A 83 51.20 116.58 15.30
CA LYS A 83 51.85 115.27 15.06
C LYS A 83 51.27 114.17 15.95
N LEU A 84 51.00 114.48 17.22
CA LEU A 84 50.36 113.54 18.14
C LEU A 84 48.92 113.22 17.72
N ALA A 85 48.17 114.20 17.19
CA ALA A 85 46.82 113.98 16.70
C ALA A 85 46.79 113.11 15.44
N GLU A 86 47.73 113.30 14.51
CA GLU A 86 47.89 112.45 13.32
C GLU A 86 48.28 111.02 13.71
N LYS A 87 49.29 110.87 14.59
CA LYS A 87 49.67 109.56 15.13
C LYS A 87 48.52 108.85 15.85
N ASN A 88 47.71 109.58 16.62
CA ASN A 88 46.54 109.03 17.31
C ASN A 88 45.46 108.58 16.30
N LYS A 89 45.25 109.34 15.22
CA LYS A 89 44.33 108.97 14.15
C LYS A 89 44.78 107.68 13.44
N ASP A 90 46.08 107.58 13.13
CA ASP A 90 46.66 106.39 12.51
C ASP A 90 46.54 105.17 13.43
N SER A 91 46.90 105.33 14.72
CA SER A 91 46.74 104.26 15.73
C SER A 91 45.28 103.84 15.92
N GLN A 92 44.33 104.76 15.86
CA GLN A 92 42.90 104.42 15.89
C GLN A 92 42.47 103.66 14.64
N SER A 93 42.98 104.03 13.46
CA SER A 93 42.68 103.30 12.23
C SER A 93 43.24 101.87 12.26
N GLU A 94 44.48 101.69 12.74
CA GLU A 94 45.10 100.38 12.94
C GLU A 94 44.30 99.56 13.95
N LEU A 95 43.89 100.16 15.08
CA LEU A 95 43.06 99.49 16.09
C LEU A 95 41.74 98.98 15.50
N GLU A 96 41.05 99.78 14.69
CA GLU A 96 39.81 99.37 14.02
C GLU A 96 40.06 98.23 13.00
N THR A 97 41.17 98.27 12.25
CA THR A 97 41.52 97.15 11.36
C THR A 97 41.85 95.87 12.13
N LEU A 98 42.50 95.97 13.29
CA LEU A 98 42.82 94.83 14.15
C LEU A 98 41.56 94.24 14.78
N LYS A 99 40.64 95.08 15.27
CA LYS A 99 39.32 94.62 15.76
C LYS A 99 38.52 93.88 14.69
N ASN A 100 38.54 94.38 13.45
CA ASN A 100 37.86 93.70 12.34
C ASN A 100 38.49 92.34 12.04
N LYS A 101 39.83 92.24 12.03
CA LYS A 101 40.54 90.96 11.88
C LYS A 101 40.24 90.01 13.04
N GLU A 102 40.21 90.51 14.28
CA GLU A 102 39.85 89.72 15.47
C GLU A 102 38.43 89.17 15.33
N ALA A 103 37.46 89.99 14.91
CA ALA A 103 36.10 89.55 14.66
C ALA A 103 36.01 88.50 13.54
N GLU A 104 36.76 88.67 12.44
CA GLU A 104 36.83 87.69 11.36
C GLU A 104 37.42 86.35 11.83
N THR A 105 38.52 86.38 12.60
CA THR A 105 39.13 85.17 13.17
C THR A 105 38.20 84.46 14.15
N ALA A 106 37.44 85.20 14.97
CA ALA A 106 36.44 84.63 15.86
C ALA A 106 35.30 83.95 15.09
N GLN A 107 34.85 84.53 13.98
CA GLN A 107 33.85 83.91 13.10
C GLN A 107 34.38 82.63 12.44
N LEU A 108 35.62 82.65 11.93
CA LEU A 108 36.25 81.45 11.35
C LEU A 108 36.40 80.33 12.38
N LEU A 109 36.79 80.66 13.62
CA LEU A 109 36.92 79.69 14.70
C LEU A 109 35.57 79.10 15.10
N LEU A 110 34.50 79.89 15.08
CA LEU A 110 33.15 79.39 15.32
C LEU A 110 32.70 78.43 14.21
N LYS A 111 32.95 78.79 12.94
CA LYS A 111 32.65 77.94 11.79
C LYS A 111 33.46 76.63 11.81
N GLU A 112 34.71 76.68 12.25
CA GLU A 112 35.55 75.48 12.42
C GLU A 112 34.95 74.56 13.48
N LYS A 113 34.51 75.10 14.62
CA LYS A 113 33.85 74.33 15.69
C LYS A 113 32.53 73.69 15.23
N GLU A 114 31.70 74.43 14.48
CA GLU A 114 30.47 73.89 13.90
C GLU A 114 30.77 72.74 12.94
N LEU A 115 31.78 72.91 12.07
CA LEU A 115 32.18 71.90 11.10
C LEU A 115 32.80 70.67 11.78
N THR A 116 33.51 70.83 12.90
CA THR A 116 33.98 69.68 13.71
C THR A 116 32.83 68.94 14.37
N ALA A 117 31.85 69.65 14.93
CA ALA A 117 30.68 69.03 15.53
C ALA A 117 29.84 68.26 14.49
N GLU A 118 29.65 68.82 13.29
CA GLU A 118 28.96 68.15 12.19
C GLU A 118 29.70 66.87 11.74
N LYS A 119 31.04 66.90 11.69
CA LYS A 119 31.85 65.72 11.38
C LYS A 119 31.74 64.64 12.44
N GLU A 120 31.79 64.99 13.72
CA GLU A 120 31.63 64.06 14.84
C GLU A 120 30.24 63.41 14.83
N GLN A 121 29.19 64.20 14.58
CA GLN A 121 27.83 63.67 14.42
C GLN A 121 27.76 62.65 13.28
N LYS A 122 28.28 63.00 12.09
CA LYS A 122 28.29 62.10 10.93
C LYS A 122 29.13 60.83 11.17
N LEU A 123 30.22 60.95 11.92
CA LEU A 123 31.04 59.80 12.32
C LEU A 123 30.23 58.86 13.21
N SER A 124 29.55 59.38 14.23
CA SER A 124 28.69 58.61 15.12
C SER A 124 27.56 57.92 14.36
N GLU A 125 26.87 58.62 13.45
CA GLU A 125 25.82 58.04 12.61
C GLU A 125 26.36 56.90 11.72
N ALA A 126 27.57 57.07 11.18
CA ALA A 126 28.21 56.03 10.36
C ALA A 126 28.63 54.81 11.21
N GLU A 127 29.12 55.01 12.43
CA GLU A 127 29.47 53.93 13.36
C GLU A 127 28.23 53.13 13.79
N ASP A 128 27.11 53.80 14.07
CA ASP A 128 25.84 53.15 14.39
C ASP A 128 25.31 52.30 13.23
N LEU A 129 25.36 52.84 12.00
CA LEU A 129 24.97 52.10 10.79
C LEU A 129 25.91 50.91 10.54
N LEU A 130 27.21 51.06 10.77
CA LEU A 130 28.18 49.96 10.65
C LEU A 130 27.88 48.86 11.68
N SER A 131 27.57 49.24 12.92
CA SER A 131 27.16 48.30 13.96
C SER A 131 25.89 47.55 13.58
N GLN A 132 24.86 48.25 13.10
CA GLN A 132 23.60 47.63 12.65
C GLN A 132 23.81 46.67 11.47
N THR A 133 24.56 47.08 10.46
CA THR A 133 24.84 46.24 9.28
C THR A 133 25.66 45.01 9.64
N LYS A 134 26.61 45.13 10.57
CA LYS A 134 27.36 43.98 11.09
C LYS A 134 26.46 43.00 11.85
N ALA A 135 25.56 43.51 12.70
CA ALA A 135 24.61 42.67 13.42
C ALA A 135 23.67 41.92 12.45
N GLN A 136 23.18 42.59 11.41
CA GLN A 136 22.38 41.96 10.35
C GLN A 136 23.16 40.90 9.57
N LEU A 137 24.47 41.11 9.33
CA LEU A 137 25.32 40.13 8.68
C LEU A 137 25.46 38.86 9.55
N GLU A 138 25.73 39.03 10.85
CA GLU A 138 25.85 37.91 11.80
C GLU A 138 24.53 37.11 11.92
N GLU A 139 23.38 37.80 11.92
CA GLU A 139 22.07 37.15 11.87
C GLU A 139 21.87 36.34 10.59
N LYS A 140 22.20 36.92 9.42
CA LYS A 140 22.09 36.23 8.12
C LYS A 140 23.03 35.05 7.99
N ASP A 141 24.24 35.14 8.55
CA ASP A 141 25.18 34.02 8.59
C ASP A 141 24.65 32.88 9.47
N SER A 142 24.03 33.20 10.61
CA SER A 142 23.36 32.20 11.46
C SER A 142 22.20 31.51 10.73
N GLU A 143 21.32 32.28 10.06
CA GLU A 143 20.23 31.73 9.24
C GLU A 143 20.75 30.85 8.10
N LEU A 144 21.87 31.23 7.47
CA LEU A 144 22.51 30.47 6.40
C LEU A 144 23.04 29.13 6.90
N GLU A 145 23.69 29.09 8.07
CA GLU A 145 24.19 27.85 8.67
C GLU A 145 23.03 26.93 9.11
N GLU A 146 21.96 27.48 9.69
CA GLU A 146 20.75 26.71 9.96
C GLU A 146 20.15 26.12 8.69
N SER A 147 20.04 26.91 7.61
CA SER A 147 19.53 26.47 6.31
C SER A 147 20.41 25.37 5.68
N LYS A 148 21.74 25.49 5.77
CA LYS A 148 22.68 24.46 5.30
C LYS A 148 22.49 23.16 6.08
N SER A 149 22.42 23.23 7.41
CA SER A 149 22.21 22.05 8.24
C SER A 149 20.87 21.37 7.95
N ALA A 150 19.82 22.15 7.67
CA ALA A 150 18.52 21.62 7.26
C ALA A 150 18.59 20.97 5.87
N SER A 151 19.33 21.55 4.92
CA SER A 151 19.54 20.98 3.59
C SER A 151 20.30 19.65 3.66
N GLU A 152 21.35 19.56 4.48
CA GLU A 152 22.10 18.31 4.70
C GLU A 152 21.22 17.21 5.31
N ARG A 153 20.37 17.56 6.28
CA ARG A 153 19.36 16.63 6.83
C ARG A 153 18.41 16.14 5.75
N LEU A 154 17.83 17.03 4.95
CA LEU A 154 16.94 16.65 3.85
C LEU A 154 17.64 15.80 2.79
N GLN A 155 18.93 16.05 2.52
CA GLN A 155 19.73 15.20 1.63
C GLN A 155 19.92 13.79 2.21
N SER A 156 20.22 13.67 3.51
CA SER A 156 20.31 12.37 4.18
C SER A 156 18.98 11.62 4.14
N GLU A 157 17.86 12.27 4.47
CA GLU A 157 16.52 11.67 4.40
C GLU A 157 16.15 11.22 2.98
N THR A 158 16.48 12.04 1.97
CA THR A 158 16.26 11.68 0.56
C THR A 158 17.08 10.46 0.16
N SER A 159 18.32 10.35 0.65
CA SER A 159 19.17 9.18 0.39
C SER A 159 18.61 7.91 1.05
N GLU A 160 18.16 8.00 2.30
CA GLU A 160 17.54 6.87 3.00
C GLU A 160 16.23 6.42 2.36
N LEU A 161 15.39 7.38 1.92
CA LEU A 161 14.15 7.08 1.20
C LEU A 161 14.44 6.43 -0.15
N LYS A 162 15.48 6.86 -0.86
CA LYS A 162 15.92 6.25 -2.12
C LYS A 162 16.31 4.78 -1.91
N ASP A 163 17.08 4.48 -0.87
CA ASP A 163 17.47 3.09 -0.55
C ASP A 163 16.26 2.23 -0.18
N LYS A 164 15.29 2.80 0.55
CA LYS A 164 14.01 2.13 0.87
C LYS A 164 13.20 1.83 -0.39
N VAL A 165 13.12 2.77 -1.33
CA VAL A 165 12.41 2.58 -2.61
C VAL A 165 13.08 1.47 -3.43
N GLN A 166 14.40 1.47 -3.56
CA GLN A 166 15.12 0.42 -4.29
C GLN A 166 14.90 -0.98 -3.68
N ASN A 167 14.87 -1.09 -2.35
CA ASN A 167 14.56 -2.35 -1.68
C ASN A 167 13.11 -2.80 -1.94
N LEU A 168 12.15 -1.88 -1.89
CA LEU A 168 10.75 -2.19 -2.20
C LEU A 168 10.54 -2.59 -3.66
N GLU A 169 11.25 -1.95 -4.60
CA GLU A 169 11.27 -2.34 -6.01
C GLU A 169 11.79 -3.77 -6.19
N ALA A 170 12.93 -4.11 -5.56
CA ALA A 170 13.47 -5.47 -5.59
C ALA A 170 12.50 -6.50 -5.00
N GLN A 171 11.79 -6.15 -3.92
CA GLN A 171 10.75 -7.00 -3.32
C GLN A 171 9.53 -7.17 -4.24
N ALA A 172 9.12 -6.11 -4.95
CA ALA A 172 8.04 -6.16 -5.92
C ALA A 172 8.39 -7.09 -7.09
N GLU A 173 9.60 -6.98 -7.65
CA GLU A 173 10.07 -7.89 -8.70
C GLU A 173 10.08 -9.36 -8.25
N THR A 174 10.52 -9.63 -7.02
CA THR A 174 10.48 -11.00 -6.48
C THR A 174 9.05 -11.51 -6.26
N ALA A 175 8.13 -10.63 -5.84
CA ALA A 175 6.72 -10.98 -5.71
C ALA A 175 6.10 -11.29 -7.08
N GLU A 176 6.38 -10.48 -8.10
CA GLU A 176 5.92 -10.71 -9.48
C GLU A 176 6.42 -12.06 -10.01
N GLN A 177 7.71 -12.39 -9.81
CA GLN A 177 8.26 -13.70 -10.20
C GLN A 177 7.51 -14.86 -9.51
N LYS A 178 7.27 -14.77 -8.20
CA LYS A 178 6.51 -15.79 -7.46
C LYS A 178 5.07 -15.91 -7.95
N THR A 179 4.42 -14.81 -8.30
CA THR A 179 3.06 -14.86 -8.87
C THR A 179 3.04 -15.53 -10.24
N ALA A 180 4.03 -15.26 -11.09
CA ALA A 180 4.16 -15.90 -12.40
C ALA A 180 4.44 -17.41 -12.29
N GLU A 181 5.25 -17.83 -11.31
CA GLU A 181 5.48 -19.25 -10.99
C GLU A 181 4.20 -19.92 -10.47
N ALA A 182 3.48 -19.27 -9.55
CA ALA A 182 2.21 -19.77 -9.03
C ALA A 182 1.16 -19.92 -10.15
N GLU A 183 1.09 -18.97 -11.10
CA GLU A 183 0.19 -19.05 -12.23
C GLU A 183 0.54 -20.22 -13.18
N LYS A 184 1.83 -20.46 -13.42
CA LYS A 184 2.30 -21.64 -14.18
C LYS A 184 1.92 -22.94 -13.46
N ALA A 185 2.13 -23.02 -12.15
CA ALA A 185 1.74 -24.17 -11.34
C ALA A 185 0.22 -24.42 -11.36
N ALA A 186 -0.59 -23.36 -11.26
CA ALA A 186 -2.05 -23.45 -11.36
C ALA A 186 -2.50 -23.95 -12.74
N LYS A 187 -1.87 -23.49 -13.83
CA LYS A 187 -2.14 -24.00 -15.19
C LYS A 187 -1.78 -25.48 -15.33
N ALA A 188 -0.66 -25.91 -14.75
CA ALA A 188 -0.27 -27.32 -14.74
C ALA A 188 -1.26 -28.19 -13.94
N ALA A 189 -1.63 -27.77 -12.73
CA ALA A 189 -2.61 -28.46 -11.88
C ALA A 189 -3.99 -28.55 -12.55
N LYS A 190 -4.42 -27.49 -13.26
CA LYS A 190 -5.67 -27.51 -14.03
C LYS A 190 -5.62 -28.57 -15.14
N LYS A 191 -4.53 -28.64 -15.89
CA LYS A 191 -4.33 -29.66 -16.94
C LYS A 191 -4.34 -31.08 -16.38
N GLU A 192 -3.74 -31.29 -15.20
CA GLU A 192 -3.74 -32.58 -14.53
C GLU A 192 -5.14 -32.98 -14.04
N THR A 193 -5.88 -32.02 -13.47
CA THR A 193 -7.30 -32.16 -13.08
C THR A 193 -8.18 -32.55 -14.28
N ASP A 194 -8.00 -31.87 -15.42
CA ASP A 194 -8.75 -32.20 -16.65
C ASP A 194 -8.42 -33.63 -17.13
N SER A 195 -7.15 -34.05 -17.02
CA SER A 195 -6.74 -35.42 -17.35
C SER A 195 -7.37 -36.46 -16.41
N LEU A 196 -7.39 -36.18 -15.10
CA LEU A 196 -7.96 -37.08 -14.10
C LEU A 196 -9.48 -37.18 -14.27
N LYS A 197 -10.15 -36.07 -14.58
CA LYS A 197 -11.59 -36.05 -14.87
C LYS A 197 -11.93 -36.91 -16.08
N SER A 198 -11.10 -36.89 -17.13
CA SER A 198 -11.29 -37.76 -18.28
C SER A 198 -11.12 -39.26 -17.94
N LYS A 199 -10.14 -39.59 -17.09
CA LYS A 199 -9.91 -40.96 -16.61
C LYS A 199 -11.03 -41.45 -15.71
N LEU A 200 -11.56 -40.58 -14.85
CA LEU A 200 -12.69 -40.87 -13.98
C LEU A 200 -13.94 -41.21 -14.80
N LYS A 201 -14.25 -40.39 -15.81
CA LYS A 201 -15.40 -40.65 -16.69
C LYS A 201 -15.29 -42.02 -17.39
N LYS A 202 -14.09 -42.36 -17.87
CA LYS A 202 -13.83 -43.66 -18.51
C LYS A 202 -13.98 -44.82 -17.51
N SER A 203 -13.48 -44.64 -16.28
CA SER A 203 -13.66 -45.61 -15.19
C SER A 203 -15.14 -45.81 -14.85
N GLU A 204 -15.93 -44.74 -14.77
CA GLU A 204 -17.36 -44.79 -14.50
C GLU A 204 -18.13 -45.54 -15.59
N GLU A 205 -17.81 -45.28 -16.86
CA GLU A 205 -18.36 -46.01 -18.02
C GLU A 205 -18.01 -47.51 -17.97
N GLU A 206 -16.76 -47.86 -17.64
CA GLU A 206 -16.33 -49.26 -17.48
C GLU A 206 -17.00 -49.96 -16.29
N THR A 207 -17.28 -49.26 -15.19
CA THR A 207 -18.04 -49.82 -14.07
C THR A 207 -19.51 -50.03 -14.42
N ALA A 208 -20.12 -49.11 -15.14
CA ALA A 208 -21.51 -49.25 -15.60
C ALA A 208 -21.67 -50.45 -16.55
N GLU A 209 -20.72 -50.63 -17.48
CA GLU A 209 -20.71 -51.78 -18.39
C GLU A 209 -20.54 -53.10 -17.62
N LYS A 210 -19.72 -53.12 -16.56
CA LYS A 210 -19.56 -54.30 -15.70
C LYS A 210 -20.81 -54.59 -14.87
N GLU A 211 -21.51 -53.57 -14.37
CA GLU A 211 -22.76 -53.74 -13.64
C GLU A 211 -23.88 -54.29 -14.53
N GLU A 212 -23.95 -53.86 -15.79
CA GLU A 212 -24.89 -54.41 -16.77
C GLU A 212 -24.58 -55.89 -17.05
N LYS A 213 -23.30 -56.23 -17.29
CA LYS A 213 -22.85 -57.62 -17.46
C LYS A 213 -23.15 -58.49 -16.23
N LEU A 214 -23.01 -57.93 -15.02
CA LEU A 214 -23.33 -58.63 -13.77
C LEU A 214 -24.82 -58.99 -13.70
N LYS A 215 -25.71 -58.06 -14.10
CA LYS A 215 -27.15 -58.30 -14.12
C LYS A 215 -27.53 -59.40 -15.11
N ASP A 216 -26.90 -59.41 -16.29
CA ASP A 216 -27.15 -60.46 -17.30
C ASP A 216 -26.67 -61.84 -16.82
N LEU A 217 -25.48 -61.91 -16.21
CA LEU A 217 -24.97 -63.14 -15.61
C LEU A 217 -25.86 -63.66 -14.46
N LEU A 218 -26.40 -62.76 -13.63
CA LEU A 218 -27.33 -63.15 -12.56
C LEU A 218 -28.62 -63.77 -13.12
N LYS A 219 -29.14 -63.22 -14.22
CA LYS A 219 -30.33 -63.75 -14.90
C LYS A 219 -30.06 -65.15 -15.47
N GLN A 220 -28.93 -65.34 -16.14
CA GLN A 220 -28.52 -66.65 -16.65
C GLN A 220 -28.36 -67.69 -15.53
N LEU A 221 -27.88 -67.26 -14.35
CA LEU A 221 -27.73 -68.13 -13.18
C LEU A 221 -29.08 -68.54 -12.58
N GLU A 222 -30.10 -67.69 -12.67
CA GLU A 222 -31.46 -67.99 -12.22
C GLU A 222 -32.15 -68.99 -13.17
N GLU A 223 -31.96 -68.82 -14.48
CA GLU A 223 -32.45 -69.74 -15.52
C GLU A 223 -31.83 -71.14 -15.37
N ALA A 224 -30.50 -71.22 -15.20
CA ALA A 224 -29.80 -72.50 -14.97
C ALA A 224 -30.21 -73.19 -13.67
N LYS A 225 -30.57 -72.44 -12.62
CA LYS A 225 -31.12 -73.03 -11.38
C LYS A 225 -32.52 -73.63 -11.59
N GLY A 226 -33.35 -73.02 -12.43
CA GLY A 226 -34.66 -73.56 -12.81
C GLY A 226 -34.53 -74.90 -13.56
N GLU A 227 -33.54 -75.02 -14.44
CA GLU A 227 -33.26 -76.27 -15.16
C GLU A 227 -32.76 -77.38 -14.22
N ILE A 228 -31.86 -77.06 -13.28
CA ILE A 228 -31.37 -78.03 -12.27
C ILE A 228 -32.49 -78.47 -11.31
N ALA A 229 -33.45 -77.62 -10.99
CA ALA A 229 -34.62 -77.98 -10.20
C ALA A 229 -35.52 -79.00 -10.93
N SER A 230 -35.67 -78.85 -12.26
CA SER A 230 -36.43 -79.81 -13.09
C SER A 230 -35.73 -81.17 -13.22
N MET A 231 -34.40 -81.20 -13.22
CA MET A 231 -33.62 -82.44 -13.27
C MET A 231 -33.63 -83.23 -11.96
N ASN A 232 -33.65 -82.55 -10.81
CA ASN A 232 -33.67 -83.20 -9.49
C ASN A 232 -35.05 -83.75 -9.09
N ALA A 233 -36.13 -83.27 -9.71
CA ALA A 233 -37.49 -83.81 -9.50
C ALA A 233 -37.64 -85.26 -10.01
N ASN A 234 -36.79 -85.71 -10.93
CA ASN A 234 -36.81 -87.08 -11.47
C ASN A 234 -36.12 -88.13 -10.58
N GLN A 235 -35.48 -87.74 -9.47
CA GLN A 235 -34.74 -88.67 -8.59
C GLN A 235 -35.42 -88.95 -7.25
N LYS A 236 -36.41 -88.16 -6.84
CA LYS A 236 -37.26 -88.41 -5.67
C LYS A 236 -38.69 -88.61 -6.15
N GLY A 237 -39.16 -89.86 -6.18
CA GLY A 237 -40.46 -90.24 -6.72
C GLY A 237 -41.59 -89.33 -6.24
N GLY A 238 -42.11 -88.52 -7.17
CA GLY A 238 -43.26 -87.65 -7.00
C GLY A 238 -44.42 -88.11 -7.88
N THR A 239 -45.62 -87.69 -7.51
CA THR A 239 -46.94 -88.28 -7.82
C THR A 239 -47.40 -88.33 -9.29
N GLU A 240 -46.54 -88.06 -10.27
CA GLU A 240 -46.94 -88.01 -11.68
C GLU A 240 -46.01 -88.68 -12.70
N ALA A 241 -44.82 -89.18 -12.32
CA ALA A 241 -43.96 -89.95 -13.21
C ALA A 241 -43.75 -91.37 -12.69
N VAL A 242 -44.00 -92.38 -13.54
CA VAL A 242 -43.76 -93.79 -13.20
C VAL A 242 -42.26 -93.99 -12.92
N PRO A 243 -41.85 -94.34 -11.69
CA PRO A 243 -40.44 -94.60 -11.43
C PRO A 243 -39.97 -95.79 -12.29
N PRO A 244 -38.84 -95.67 -13.02
CA PRO A 244 -38.37 -96.74 -13.91
C PRO A 244 -38.23 -98.10 -13.22
N ALA A 245 -37.82 -98.13 -11.95
CA ALA A 245 -37.70 -99.35 -11.16
C ALA A 245 -39.05 -100.03 -10.89
N ALA A 246 -40.12 -99.26 -10.63
CA ALA A 246 -41.46 -99.80 -10.38
C ALA A 246 -42.02 -100.46 -11.64
N TYR A 247 -41.85 -99.79 -12.80
CA TYR A 247 -42.20 -100.37 -14.10
C TYR A 247 -41.41 -101.66 -14.38
N GLN A 248 -40.09 -101.66 -14.16
CA GLN A 248 -39.25 -102.82 -14.42
C GLN A 248 -39.65 -104.05 -13.60
N ILE A 249 -39.88 -103.89 -12.29
CA ILE A 249 -40.30 -104.98 -11.41
C ILE A 249 -41.65 -105.52 -11.87
N LEU A 250 -42.61 -104.64 -12.15
CA LEU A 250 -43.95 -105.03 -12.60
C LEU A 250 -43.92 -105.77 -13.94
N TYR A 251 -43.14 -105.27 -14.91
CA TYR A 251 -42.94 -105.92 -16.21
C TYR A 251 -42.38 -107.34 -16.05
N LEU A 252 -41.38 -107.52 -15.19
CA LEU A 252 -40.79 -108.84 -14.94
C LEU A 252 -41.79 -109.80 -14.30
N LEU A 253 -42.56 -109.36 -13.30
CA LEU A 253 -43.58 -110.18 -12.65
C LEU A 253 -44.70 -110.59 -13.62
N GLN A 254 -45.12 -109.70 -14.52
CA GLN A 254 -46.13 -110.05 -15.53
C GLN A 254 -45.56 -110.99 -16.59
N LYS A 255 -44.34 -110.74 -17.07
CA LYS A 255 -43.71 -111.54 -18.13
C LYS A 255 -43.43 -112.97 -17.69
N GLU A 256 -42.92 -113.15 -16.47
CA GLU A 256 -42.51 -114.46 -15.97
C GLU A 256 -43.63 -115.18 -15.21
N GLY A 257 -44.51 -114.43 -14.53
CA GLY A 257 -45.52 -115.00 -13.61
C GLY A 257 -46.98 -114.71 -13.95
N ARG A 258 -47.28 -113.94 -15.01
CA ARG A 258 -48.65 -113.48 -15.34
C ARG A 258 -49.40 -112.87 -14.15
N LEU A 259 -48.67 -112.19 -13.27
CA LEU A 259 -49.20 -111.71 -11.98
C LEU A 259 -50.44 -110.83 -12.14
N ILE A 260 -50.44 -109.90 -13.10
CA ILE A 260 -51.56 -108.97 -13.31
C ILE A 260 -52.81 -109.74 -13.74
N ASP A 261 -52.65 -110.74 -14.61
CA ASP A 261 -53.76 -111.57 -15.09
C ASP A 261 -54.37 -112.35 -13.92
N LEU A 262 -53.52 -113.01 -13.11
CA LEU A 262 -53.92 -113.74 -11.91
C LEU A 262 -54.66 -112.84 -10.91
N LEU A 263 -54.13 -111.63 -10.69
CA LEU A 263 -54.76 -110.67 -9.79
C LEU A 263 -56.08 -110.12 -10.33
N LYS A 264 -56.33 -110.14 -11.64
CA LYS A 264 -57.58 -109.66 -12.26
C LYS A 264 -58.60 -110.77 -12.55
N GLU A 265 -58.19 -112.04 -12.45
CA GLU A 265 -59.07 -113.21 -12.62
C GLU A 265 -60.14 -113.29 -11.53
N ASP A 266 -61.39 -113.50 -11.92
CA ASP A 266 -62.48 -113.71 -10.97
C ASP A 266 -62.43 -115.15 -10.43
N VAL A 267 -62.14 -115.28 -9.14
CA VAL A 267 -62.00 -116.57 -8.44
C VAL A 267 -63.13 -116.81 -7.44
N SER A 268 -64.18 -115.98 -7.48
CA SER A 268 -65.31 -116.04 -6.54
C SER A 268 -66.08 -117.37 -6.58
N ASP A 269 -66.14 -118.00 -7.75
CA ASP A 269 -66.86 -119.26 -7.98
C ASP A 269 -66.03 -120.53 -7.65
N LEU A 270 -64.75 -120.38 -7.27
CA LEU A 270 -63.89 -121.49 -6.90
C LEU A 270 -64.00 -121.79 -5.39
N ASP A 271 -64.12 -123.06 -5.01
CA ASP A 271 -64.13 -123.48 -3.61
C ASP A 271 -62.74 -123.38 -2.93
N ASP A 272 -62.74 -123.29 -1.60
CA ASP A 272 -61.52 -123.11 -0.80
C ASP A 272 -60.60 -124.34 -0.82
N GLU A 273 -61.13 -125.52 -1.13
CA GLU A 273 -60.36 -126.77 -1.26
C GLU A 273 -59.52 -126.76 -2.54
N THR A 274 -60.07 -126.19 -3.62
CA THR A 274 -59.45 -126.06 -4.94
C THR A 274 -58.51 -124.86 -5.02
N LEU A 275 -58.91 -123.71 -4.47
CA LEU A 275 -58.11 -122.48 -4.52
C LEU A 275 -57.05 -122.41 -3.41
N GLY A 276 -57.30 -123.07 -2.28
CA GLY A 276 -56.54 -122.96 -1.05
C GLY A 276 -57.03 -121.80 -0.18
N GLY A 277 -57.38 -122.10 1.07
CA GLY A 277 -58.10 -121.18 1.96
C GLY A 277 -57.43 -119.81 2.25
N ALA A 278 -56.12 -119.65 2.04
CA ALA A 278 -55.43 -118.38 2.21
C ALA A 278 -55.23 -117.59 0.89
N VAL A 279 -55.36 -118.26 -0.26
CA VAL A 279 -55.01 -117.69 -1.57
C VAL A 279 -56.00 -116.60 -1.97
N ARG A 280 -57.30 -116.80 -1.69
CA ARG A 280 -58.34 -115.81 -2.00
C ARG A 280 -58.02 -114.46 -1.36
N THR A 281 -57.74 -114.45 -0.05
CA THR A 281 -57.40 -113.23 0.69
C THR A 281 -56.17 -112.53 0.12
N ILE A 282 -55.10 -113.29 -0.15
CA ILE A 282 -53.85 -112.75 -0.72
C ILE A 282 -54.11 -112.12 -2.09
N GLN A 283 -54.90 -112.78 -2.94
CA GLN A 283 -55.22 -112.30 -4.28
C GLN A 283 -56.08 -111.02 -4.23
N GLU A 284 -57.11 -110.99 -3.38
CA GLU A 284 -57.98 -109.82 -3.22
C GLU A 284 -57.23 -108.61 -2.67
N ASP A 285 -56.39 -108.80 -1.65
CA ASP A 285 -55.62 -107.71 -1.04
C ASP A 285 -54.53 -107.20 -1.99
N SER A 286 -53.89 -108.09 -2.74
CA SER A 286 -52.94 -107.71 -3.79
C SER A 286 -53.62 -106.96 -4.94
N ARG A 287 -54.83 -107.39 -5.35
CA ARG A 287 -55.63 -106.69 -6.35
C ARG A 287 -55.95 -105.26 -5.90
N LYS A 288 -56.45 -105.08 -4.68
CA LYS A 288 -56.75 -103.75 -4.11
C LYS A 288 -55.52 -102.85 -4.07
N LEU A 289 -54.39 -103.39 -3.62
CA LEU A 289 -53.12 -102.64 -3.59
C LEU A 289 -52.72 -102.16 -4.99
N PHE A 290 -52.86 -103.01 -6.00
CA PHE A 290 -52.57 -102.64 -7.38
C PHE A 290 -53.55 -101.57 -7.86
N GLU A 291 -54.85 -101.68 -7.61
CA GLU A 291 -55.84 -100.67 -8.01
C GLU A 291 -55.59 -99.30 -7.35
N ASP A 292 -55.14 -99.28 -6.09
CA ASP A 292 -54.86 -98.05 -5.36
C ASP A 292 -53.54 -97.39 -5.78
N ARG A 293 -52.51 -98.20 -6.05
CA ARG A 293 -51.12 -97.73 -6.21
C ARG A 293 -50.62 -97.78 -7.66
N LEU A 294 -51.13 -98.68 -8.49
CA LEU A 294 -50.70 -98.95 -9.85
C LEU A 294 -51.91 -98.95 -10.80
N ILE A 295 -52.23 -97.78 -11.35
CA ILE A 295 -53.36 -97.62 -12.26
C ILE A 295 -53.02 -98.31 -13.59
N LEU A 296 -53.67 -99.44 -13.85
CA LEU A 296 -53.45 -100.30 -15.02
C LEU A 296 -54.68 -100.28 -15.93
N GLU A 297 -54.43 -100.22 -17.24
CA GLU A 297 -55.46 -100.27 -18.29
C GLU A 297 -55.07 -101.32 -19.34
N PRO A 298 -56.03 -101.94 -20.04
CA PRO A 298 -55.70 -102.82 -21.15
C PRO A 298 -54.98 -102.05 -22.26
N LEU A 299 -54.06 -102.71 -22.98
CA LEU A 299 -53.37 -102.05 -24.09
C LEU A 299 -54.26 -101.91 -25.33
N LEU A 300 -55.15 -102.89 -25.54
CA LEU A 300 -56.21 -102.88 -26.54
C LEU A 300 -57.56 -103.07 -25.82
N ASP A 301 -58.55 -102.24 -26.13
CA ASP A 301 -59.87 -102.29 -25.50
C ASP A 301 -60.77 -103.40 -26.04
N GLU A 302 -60.36 -104.06 -27.13
CA GLU A 302 -61.10 -105.16 -27.75
C GLU A 302 -61.08 -106.44 -26.89
N GLU A 303 -62.12 -107.26 -27.01
CA GLU A 303 -62.20 -108.53 -26.28
C GLU A 303 -61.20 -109.57 -26.81
N GLU A 304 -60.68 -110.40 -25.91
CA GLU A 304 -59.82 -111.53 -26.29
C GLU A 304 -60.63 -112.51 -27.16
N GLY A 305 -60.02 -112.99 -28.25
CA GLY A 305 -60.67 -113.81 -29.28
C GLY A 305 -61.23 -113.02 -30.47
N THR A 306 -61.21 -111.68 -30.44
CA THR A 306 -61.63 -110.85 -31.58
C THR A 306 -60.51 -110.70 -32.62
N THR A 307 -60.87 -110.45 -33.88
CA THR A 307 -59.89 -110.18 -34.94
C THR A 307 -59.48 -108.71 -34.94
N VAL A 308 -58.20 -108.43 -34.70
CA VAL A 308 -57.63 -107.07 -34.65
C VAL A 308 -56.62 -106.90 -35.78
N THR A 309 -56.55 -105.70 -36.35
CA THR A 309 -55.54 -105.33 -37.35
C THR A 309 -54.67 -104.20 -36.83
N ILE A 310 -53.35 -104.39 -36.86
CA ILE A 310 -52.37 -103.38 -36.47
C ILE A 310 -51.50 -102.97 -37.66
N GLU A 311 -51.23 -101.67 -37.81
CA GLU A 311 -50.47 -101.13 -38.94
C GLU A 311 -48.96 -101.32 -38.78
N LYS A 312 -48.46 -101.23 -37.54
CA LYS A 312 -47.03 -101.31 -37.22
C LYS A 312 -46.79 -102.33 -36.11
N ALA A 313 -45.90 -103.28 -36.36
CA ALA A 313 -45.45 -104.25 -35.37
C ALA A 313 -44.37 -103.64 -34.46
N ASP A 314 -44.77 -102.75 -33.54
CA ASP A 314 -43.87 -102.25 -32.51
C ASP A 314 -43.57 -103.38 -31.49
N PRO A 315 -42.33 -103.89 -31.39
CA PRO A 315 -41.99 -104.98 -30.49
C PRO A 315 -42.18 -104.64 -29.00
N GLU A 316 -42.24 -103.35 -28.64
CA GLU A 316 -42.49 -102.91 -27.26
C GLU A 316 -43.96 -102.97 -26.88
N LEU A 317 -44.87 -102.90 -27.86
CA LEU A 317 -46.32 -102.90 -27.64
C LEU A 317 -46.98 -104.23 -28.00
N PHE A 318 -46.52 -104.90 -29.05
CA PHE A 318 -47.20 -106.09 -29.59
C PHE A 318 -46.26 -107.28 -29.71
N LYS A 319 -46.69 -108.43 -29.18
CA LYS A 319 -46.02 -109.72 -29.39
C LYS A 319 -46.79 -110.53 -30.43
N LEU A 320 -46.25 -110.58 -31.65
CA LEU A 320 -46.81 -111.36 -32.74
C LEU A 320 -46.39 -112.84 -32.63
N SER A 321 -47.33 -113.77 -32.84
CA SER A 321 -47.09 -115.21 -32.81
C SER A 321 -47.69 -115.90 -34.05
N GLY A 322 -47.17 -117.07 -34.42
CA GLY A 322 -47.61 -117.82 -35.60
C GLY A 322 -46.87 -117.46 -36.90
N LYS A 323 -47.59 -117.47 -38.03
CA LYS A 323 -47.04 -117.15 -39.37
C LYS A 323 -47.07 -115.64 -39.60
N VAL A 324 -46.07 -114.94 -39.11
CA VAL A 324 -45.97 -113.47 -39.21
C VAL A 324 -45.41 -113.06 -40.57
N PRO A 325 -46.11 -112.24 -41.38
CA PRO A 325 -45.60 -111.73 -42.66
C PRO A 325 -44.45 -110.74 -42.47
N ALA A 326 -43.64 -110.52 -43.52
CA ALA A 326 -42.47 -109.63 -43.45
C ALA A 326 -42.85 -108.15 -43.32
N GLU A 327 -43.97 -107.73 -43.91
CA GLU A 327 -44.48 -106.35 -43.89
C GLU A 327 -45.99 -106.34 -43.57
N GLY A 328 -46.44 -105.31 -42.86
CA GLY A 328 -47.84 -105.13 -42.43
C GLY A 328 -48.79 -104.68 -43.54
N PRO A 329 -50.10 -104.52 -43.25
CA PRO A 329 -50.71 -104.61 -41.92
C PRO A 329 -50.81 -106.04 -41.38
N TYR A 330 -50.73 -106.19 -40.06
CA TYR A 330 -50.79 -107.48 -39.37
C TYR A 330 -52.20 -107.69 -38.82
N THR A 331 -52.91 -108.67 -39.36
CA THR A 331 -54.24 -109.07 -38.90
C THR A 331 -54.16 -110.43 -38.20
N GLY A 332 -54.74 -110.51 -36.99
CA GLY A 332 -54.76 -111.74 -36.21
C GLY A 332 -55.81 -111.70 -35.11
N GLU A 333 -55.98 -112.82 -34.42
CA GLU A 333 -56.84 -112.93 -33.25
C GLU A 333 -56.13 -112.36 -32.02
N LEU A 334 -56.82 -111.50 -31.25
CA LEU A 334 -56.30 -110.94 -30.01
C LEU A 334 -56.28 -112.02 -28.93
N ILE A 335 -55.10 -112.62 -28.70
CA ILE A 335 -54.94 -113.67 -27.68
C ILE A 335 -54.90 -113.11 -26.25
N HIS A 336 -54.36 -111.89 -26.09
CA HIS A 336 -54.28 -111.22 -24.80
C HIS A 336 -54.27 -109.71 -25.00
N LYS A 337 -55.13 -108.98 -24.29
CA LYS A 337 -55.29 -107.52 -24.45
C LYS A 337 -54.10 -106.67 -24.01
N GLY A 338 -53.18 -107.28 -23.26
CA GLY A 338 -52.01 -106.61 -22.70
C GLY A 338 -52.38 -105.65 -21.56
N TRP A 339 -51.37 -105.16 -20.83
CA TRP A 339 -51.55 -104.21 -19.73
C TRP A 339 -50.61 -103.04 -19.88
N ARG A 340 -51.13 -101.83 -19.67
CA ARG A 340 -50.39 -100.57 -19.65
C ARG A 340 -50.49 -99.95 -18.25
N LEU A 341 -49.35 -99.63 -17.67
CA LEU A 341 -49.27 -98.84 -16.44
C LEU A 341 -49.43 -97.35 -16.78
N VAL A 342 -50.53 -96.76 -16.34
CA VAL A 342 -50.92 -95.36 -16.62
C VAL A 342 -50.41 -94.42 -15.54
N LYS A 343 -50.53 -94.81 -14.26
CA LYS A 343 -50.09 -93.98 -13.13
C LYS A 343 -49.56 -94.83 -11.99
N CYS A 344 -48.47 -94.37 -11.37
CA CYS A 344 -47.86 -95.00 -10.21
C CYS A 344 -47.94 -94.03 -9.01
N LYS A 345 -48.73 -94.40 -7.99
CA LYS A 345 -48.98 -93.61 -6.78
C LYS A 345 -48.26 -94.21 -5.57
N LEU A 346 -46.94 -94.23 -5.63
CA LEU A 346 -46.12 -94.66 -4.50
C LEU A 346 -45.94 -93.50 -3.51
N PRO A 347 -45.98 -93.78 -2.19
CA PRO A 347 -45.67 -92.76 -1.19
C PRO A 347 -44.22 -92.29 -1.30
N GLU A 348 -43.97 -91.02 -1.00
CA GLU A 348 -42.61 -90.50 -0.92
C GLU A 348 -41.81 -91.24 0.17
N MET A 349 -40.60 -91.65 -0.18
CA MET A 349 -39.66 -92.24 0.78
C MET A 349 -39.12 -91.15 1.70
N ALA A 350 -39.08 -91.40 3.00
CA ALA A 350 -38.49 -90.47 3.96
C ALA A 350 -37.00 -90.20 3.64
N ASP A 351 -36.57 -88.95 3.82
CA ASP A 351 -35.19 -88.56 3.60
C ASP A 351 -34.24 -89.39 4.48
N GLY A 352 -33.25 -90.05 3.86
CA GLY A 352 -32.27 -90.89 4.54
C GLY A 352 -32.68 -92.34 4.78
N TRP A 353 -33.80 -92.81 4.22
CA TRP A 353 -34.18 -94.23 4.28
C TRP A 353 -33.15 -95.11 3.54
N LYS A 354 -32.55 -96.09 4.25
CA LYS A 354 -31.48 -96.99 3.76
C LYS A 354 -31.72 -98.46 4.14
N SER A 355 -32.97 -98.92 4.17
CA SER A 355 -33.28 -100.33 4.40
C SER A 355 -33.42 -101.08 3.09
N ASN A 356 -32.86 -102.28 3.01
CA ASN A 356 -33.09 -103.25 1.93
C ASN A 356 -33.98 -104.42 2.38
N VAL A 357 -34.60 -104.31 3.55
CA VAL A 357 -35.50 -105.33 4.13
C VAL A 357 -36.95 -104.99 3.78
N VAL A 358 -37.64 -105.88 3.06
CA VAL A 358 -39.04 -105.71 2.60
C VAL A 358 -40.04 -106.28 3.61
N ALA A 359 -39.70 -107.39 4.29
CA ALA A 359 -40.45 -107.96 5.40
C ALA A 359 -39.46 -108.39 6.49
N GLN A 360 -39.78 -108.08 7.74
CA GLN A 360 -38.93 -108.46 8.87
C GLN A 360 -39.09 -109.95 9.18
N ALA A 361 -38.03 -110.59 9.64
CA ALA A 361 -38.13 -111.94 10.18
C ALA A 361 -38.79 -111.86 11.56
N GLU A 362 -39.86 -112.62 11.75
CA GLU A 362 -40.51 -112.77 13.05
C GLU A 362 -39.78 -113.87 13.84
N ILE A 363 -39.27 -113.52 15.01
CA ILE A 363 -38.62 -114.46 15.92
C ILE A 363 -39.43 -114.47 17.21
N GLU A 364 -40.08 -115.59 17.48
CA GLU A 364 -40.70 -115.84 18.78
C GLU A 364 -39.59 -116.15 19.78
N ILE A 365 -39.54 -115.36 20.86
CA ILE A 365 -38.58 -115.54 21.94
C ILE A 365 -39.30 -116.28 23.07
N GLU A 366 -38.79 -117.44 23.49
CA GLU A 366 -39.25 -118.16 24.68
C GLU A 366 -38.74 -117.56 26.00
#